data_AF-A0A8J7H432-F1
#
_entry.id   AF-A0A8J7H432-F1
#
_cell.length_a   1.000
_cell.length_b   1.000
_cell.length_c   1.000
_cell.angle_alpha   90.00
_cell.angle_beta   90.00
_cell.angle_gamma   90.00
#
_symmetry.space_group_name_H-M   'P 1'
#
loop_
_entity.id
_entity.type
_entity.pdbx_description
1 polymer ?
#
loop_
_entity_poly.entity_id
_entity_poly.type
_entity_poly.pdbx_seq_one_letter_code
_entity_poly.pdbx_strand_id
1 'polypeptide(L)'
;MDLEPSSITVFINKEYGLPKDYVPYKLVEPNIPFDIPHYEERKLLHPEASVAIENLFAAAEKDGYVLYGISGYRSYKRQHNIFIDNIVKKGKKHTLRYSAVPGTSEHQTGLAMDVSSKSLRYKLTTAFSTSPEGKWLADNAHHYGYIIRYPKDKADITGYAYEPWHIRYVGKDLATYLYQNDLTLEEYYNYIPSEEFNFEEEYSDLINYTPTPTPTPTPTPLPEDLDEAEEDLEGEETSEEELSENDDTNISEDEEPNEDNISNDGESNDDITDHESSDGGTIDDNDNTKTTEDESETEENLPIDDIGANNFKEDNEDDMNNPGVTPTPTP
;
A
#
# COMPACT_ATOMS: atom_id res chain seq x y z
N MET A 1 -14.01 -13.46 -4.18
CA MET A 1 -12.80 -12.71 -4.54
C MET A 1 -13.11 -11.89 -5.77
N ASP A 2 -12.74 -10.61 -5.75
CA ASP A 2 -12.95 -9.70 -6.86
C ASP A 2 -11.69 -9.66 -7.73
N LEU A 3 -11.81 -10.04 -9.00
CA LEU A 3 -10.70 -10.15 -9.94
C LEU A 3 -10.91 -9.26 -11.18
N GLU A 4 -11.93 -8.40 -11.17
CA GLU A 4 -12.19 -7.47 -12.27
C GLU A 4 -11.13 -6.36 -12.25
N PRO A 5 -10.26 -6.22 -13.28
CA PRO A 5 -9.15 -5.25 -13.27
C PRO A 5 -9.57 -3.82 -12.95
N SER A 6 -10.76 -3.42 -13.39
CA SER A 6 -11.31 -2.07 -13.22
C SER A 6 -11.93 -1.81 -11.85
N SER A 7 -12.07 -2.84 -11.01
CA SER A 7 -12.68 -2.69 -9.69
C SER A 7 -11.74 -2.04 -8.67
N ILE A 8 -12.29 -1.16 -7.82
CA ILE A 8 -11.56 -0.56 -6.70
C ILE A 8 -11.10 -1.61 -5.66
N THR A 9 -11.80 -2.74 -5.60
CA THR A 9 -11.50 -3.84 -4.67
C THR A 9 -10.76 -5.02 -5.33
N VAL A 10 -10.27 -4.84 -6.57
CA VAL A 10 -9.54 -5.88 -7.30
C VAL A 10 -8.42 -6.48 -6.44
N PHE A 11 -8.46 -7.80 -6.31
CA PHE A 11 -7.48 -8.57 -5.57
C PHE A 11 -6.30 -8.91 -6.47
N ILE A 12 -5.11 -8.47 -6.05
CA ILE A 12 -3.85 -8.71 -6.76
C ILE A 12 -2.85 -9.23 -5.74
N ASN A 13 -2.16 -10.29 -6.11
CA ASN A 13 -1.07 -10.88 -5.35
C ASN A 13 -0.14 -11.64 -6.30
N LYS A 14 0.74 -12.50 -5.77
CA LYS A 14 1.68 -13.30 -6.55
C LYS A 14 1.03 -14.21 -7.60
N GLU A 15 -0.21 -14.64 -7.39
CA GLU A 15 -0.94 -15.56 -8.27
C GLU A 15 -1.92 -14.84 -9.20
N TYR A 16 -2.67 -13.89 -8.67
CA TYR A 16 -3.65 -13.12 -9.42
C TYR A 16 -3.05 -11.79 -9.86
N GLY A 17 -2.69 -11.72 -11.15
CA GLY A 17 -2.14 -10.53 -11.79
C GLY A 17 -3.10 -9.84 -12.75
N LEU A 18 -2.75 -8.61 -13.11
CA LEU A 18 -3.41 -7.81 -14.15
C LEU A 18 -2.87 -8.16 -15.55
N PRO A 19 -3.68 -7.97 -16.61
CA PRO A 19 -3.19 -8.02 -17.98
C PRO A 19 -2.02 -7.06 -18.22
N LYS A 20 -1.08 -7.47 -19.08
CA LYS A 20 0.12 -6.68 -19.40
C LYS A 20 -0.19 -5.31 -20.00
N ASP A 21 -1.27 -5.22 -20.74
CA ASP A 21 -1.77 -4.01 -21.40
C ASP A 21 -2.81 -3.25 -20.57
N TYR A 22 -3.14 -3.73 -19.37
CA TYR A 22 -4.08 -3.02 -18.49
C TYR A 22 -3.49 -1.70 -18.01
N VAL A 23 -4.22 -0.63 -18.29
CA VAL A 23 -3.99 0.73 -17.80
C VAL A 23 -5.32 1.24 -17.27
N PRO A 24 -5.40 1.69 -16.00
CA PRO A 24 -6.61 2.26 -15.44
C PRO A 24 -7.10 3.46 -16.25
N TYR A 25 -8.41 3.56 -16.42
CA TYR A 25 -9.01 4.70 -17.10
C TYR A 25 -8.85 5.98 -16.27
N LYS A 26 -8.45 7.08 -16.91
CA LYS A 26 -8.35 8.43 -16.31
C LYS A 26 -7.51 8.49 -15.04
N LEU A 27 -6.28 8.00 -15.11
CA LEU A 27 -5.29 8.32 -14.09
C LEU A 27 -5.12 9.84 -13.94
N VAL A 28 -5.09 10.34 -12.71
CA VAL A 28 -4.98 11.77 -12.37
C VAL A 28 -3.88 11.99 -11.35
N GLU A 29 -3.27 13.18 -11.37
CA GLU A 29 -2.34 13.61 -10.33
C GLU A 29 -3.12 14.21 -9.15
N PRO A 30 -3.04 13.62 -7.94
CA PRO A 30 -3.65 14.18 -6.75
C PRO A 30 -2.92 15.45 -6.31
N ASN A 31 -3.66 16.39 -5.74
CA ASN A 31 -3.11 17.61 -5.14
C ASN A 31 -2.52 17.35 -3.76
N ILE A 32 -1.43 16.59 -3.71
CA ILE A 32 -0.63 16.29 -2.51
C ILE A 32 0.85 16.62 -2.77
N PRO A 33 1.66 16.85 -1.72
CA PRO A 33 3.11 16.97 -1.87
C PRO A 33 3.75 15.64 -2.32
N PHE A 34 4.73 15.74 -3.23
CA PHE A 34 5.58 14.64 -3.70
C PHE A 34 7.07 14.96 -3.48
N ASP A 35 7.93 13.94 -3.49
CA ASP A 35 9.40 14.06 -3.45
C ASP A 35 10.02 14.61 -4.75
N ILE A 36 9.21 14.75 -5.80
CA ILE A 36 9.63 15.18 -7.13
C ILE A 36 8.93 16.44 -7.63
N PRO A 37 9.68 17.36 -8.28
CA PRO A 37 9.13 18.63 -8.76
C PRO A 37 8.46 18.54 -10.13
N HIS A 38 8.69 17.46 -10.90
CA HIS A 38 8.21 17.31 -12.27
C HIS A 38 7.13 16.23 -12.38
N TYR A 39 6.38 16.26 -13.48
CA TYR A 39 5.36 15.26 -13.79
C TYR A 39 6.01 13.89 -14.07
N GLU A 40 5.52 12.85 -13.41
CA GLU A 40 5.89 11.47 -13.65
C GLU A 40 4.67 10.56 -13.47
N GLU A 41 4.63 9.39 -14.15
CA GLU A 41 3.53 8.44 -14.00
C GLU A 41 3.31 7.99 -12.54
N ARG A 42 4.37 8.01 -11.72
CA ARG A 42 4.30 7.67 -10.29
C ARG A 42 3.57 8.72 -9.45
N LYS A 43 3.23 9.88 -9.99
CA LYS A 43 2.34 10.82 -9.30
C LYS A 43 0.88 10.48 -9.51
N LEU A 44 0.56 9.59 -10.45
CA LEU A 44 -0.82 9.35 -10.84
C LEU A 44 -1.50 8.34 -9.93
N LEU A 45 -2.81 8.50 -9.76
CA LEU A 45 -3.71 7.56 -9.09
C LEU A 45 -5.02 7.43 -9.87
N HIS A 46 -5.77 6.38 -9.56
CA HIS A 46 -7.18 6.26 -9.90
C HIS A 46 -7.96 7.47 -9.32
N PRO A 47 -8.97 8.03 -10.02
CA PRO A 47 -9.66 9.25 -9.56
C PRO A 47 -10.22 9.17 -8.14
N GLU A 48 -10.85 8.05 -7.77
CA GLU A 48 -11.39 7.89 -6.42
C GLU A 48 -10.29 7.83 -5.35
N ALA A 49 -9.19 7.12 -5.64
CA ALA A 49 -8.04 7.04 -4.76
C ALA A 49 -7.37 8.41 -4.62
N SER A 50 -7.29 9.19 -5.70
CA SER A 50 -6.78 10.56 -5.72
C SER A 50 -7.56 11.49 -4.79
N VAL A 51 -8.91 11.49 -4.88
CA VAL A 51 -9.74 12.30 -3.97
C VAL A 51 -9.58 11.83 -2.52
N ALA A 52 -9.52 10.52 -2.31
CA ALA A 52 -9.34 9.96 -0.97
C ALA A 52 -8.00 10.35 -0.33
N ILE A 53 -6.89 10.32 -1.08
CA ILE A 53 -5.57 10.62 -0.54
C ILE A 53 -5.38 12.10 -0.25
N GLU A 54 -5.99 12.99 -1.05
CA GLU A 54 -6.02 14.43 -0.76
C GLU A 54 -6.67 14.71 0.60
N ASN A 55 -7.79 14.04 0.89
CA ASN A 55 -8.47 14.17 2.17
C ASN A 55 -7.65 13.58 3.34
N LEU A 56 -6.98 12.44 3.11
CA LEU A 56 -6.08 11.82 4.08
C LEU A 56 -4.91 12.75 4.43
N PHE A 57 -4.26 13.32 3.43
CA PHE A 57 -3.11 14.20 3.63
C PHE A 57 -3.51 15.54 4.26
N ALA A 58 -4.65 16.10 3.87
CA ALA A 58 -5.18 17.31 4.51
C ALA A 58 -5.53 17.07 5.99
N ALA A 59 -6.01 15.89 6.35
CA ALA A 59 -6.26 15.52 7.74
C ALA A 59 -4.97 15.34 8.53
N ALA A 60 -3.96 14.70 7.93
CA ALA A 60 -2.63 14.59 8.52
C ALA A 60 -2.06 15.98 8.84
N GLU A 61 -2.14 16.90 7.87
CA GLU A 61 -1.64 18.27 8.01
C GLU A 61 -2.36 19.03 9.13
N LYS A 62 -3.69 18.87 9.21
CA LYS A 62 -4.50 19.47 10.28
C LYS A 62 -4.09 18.99 11.67
N ASP A 63 -3.67 17.73 11.78
CA ASP A 63 -3.17 17.14 13.03
C ASP A 63 -1.67 17.39 13.27
N GLY A 64 -1.00 18.12 12.37
CA GLY A 64 0.40 18.53 12.49
C GLY A 64 1.42 17.57 11.85
N TYR A 65 0.97 16.65 11.00
CA TYR A 65 1.80 15.68 10.29
C TYR A 65 1.86 15.99 8.80
N VAL A 66 3.07 15.95 8.21
CA VAL A 66 3.25 16.20 6.77
C VAL A 66 3.74 14.93 6.09
N LEU A 67 2.84 14.34 5.30
CA LEU A 67 3.10 13.16 4.47
C LEU A 67 3.54 13.60 3.06
N TYR A 68 4.26 12.74 2.36
CA TYR A 68 4.69 12.92 0.97
C TYR A 68 4.40 11.67 0.16
N GLY A 69 3.77 11.83 -1.00
CA GLY A 69 3.67 10.75 -1.99
C GLY A 69 5.03 10.46 -2.63
N ILE A 70 5.35 9.18 -2.82
CA ILE A 70 6.62 8.71 -3.38
C ILE A 70 6.39 7.90 -4.66
N SER A 71 5.40 7.00 -4.66
CA SER A 71 5.14 6.11 -5.80
C SER A 71 3.68 5.65 -5.87
N GLY A 72 2.91 6.25 -6.78
CA GLY A 72 1.54 5.87 -7.12
C GLY A 72 1.50 4.86 -8.26
N TYR A 73 0.86 5.22 -9.38
CA TYR A 73 0.73 4.35 -10.54
C TYR A 73 2.08 3.94 -11.14
N ARG A 74 2.15 2.68 -11.57
CA ARG A 74 3.31 2.10 -12.22
C ARG A 74 2.87 1.16 -13.33
N SER A 75 3.18 1.52 -14.58
CA SER A 75 2.89 0.64 -15.72
C SER A 75 3.59 -0.72 -15.62
N TYR A 76 3.02 -1.74 -16.28
CA TYR A 76 3.63 -3.07 -16.39
C TYR A 76 5.10 -2.98 -16.86
N LYS A 77 5.36 -2.16 -17.88
CA LYS A 77 6.72 -1.97 -18.44
C LYS A 77 7.69 -1.43 -17.40
N ARG A 78 7.28 -0.45 -16.59
CA ARG A 78 8.12 0.07 -15.52
C ARG A 78 8.33 -0.96 -14.41
N GLN A 79 7.29 -1.70 -14.02
CA GLN A 79 7.42 -2.77 -13.03
C GLN A 79 8.39 -3.85 -13.53
N HIS A 80 8.34 -4.21 -14.81
CA HIS A 80 9.29 -5.15 -15.41
C HIS A 80 10.73 -4.65 -15.27
N ASN A 81 11.00 -3.40 -15.64
CA ASN A 81 12.35 -2.83 -15.52
C ASN A 81 12.83 -2.78 -14.06
N ILE A 82 11.98 -2.38 -13.11
CA ILE A 82 12.30 -2.37 -11.68
C ILE A 82 12.61 -3.78 -11.18
N PHE A 83 11.80 -4.77 -11.58
CA PHE A 83 11.99 -6.15 -11.17
C PHE A 83 13.33 -6.70 -11.69
N ILE A 84 13.62 -6.52 -12.98
CA ILE A 84 14.87 -6.96 -13.59
C ILE A 84 16.08 -6.25 -12.97
N ASP A 85 16.00 -4.94 -12.77
CA ASP A 85 17.08 -4.18 -12.11
C ASP A 85 17.34 -4.68 -10.69
N ASN A 86 16.29 -5.03 -9.93
CA ASN A 86 16.43 -5.61 -8.60
C ASN A 86 17.04 -7.02 -8.66
N ILE A 87 16.64 -7.87 -9.61
CA ILE A 87 17.25 -9.20 -9.81
C ILE A 87 18.75 -9.05 -10.04
N VAL A 88 19.16 -8.14 -10.92
CA VAL A 88 20.58 -7.93 -11.27
C VAL A 88 21.38 -7.30 -10.13
N LYS A 89 20.83 -6.28 -9.46
CA LYS A 89 21.58 -5.48 -8.47
C LYS A 89 21.52 -6.05 -7.06
N LYS A 90 20.40 -6.68 -6.68
CA LYS A 90 20.09 -7.12 -5.31
C LYS A 90 19.90 -8.63 -5.17
N GLY A 91 19.80 -9.34 -6.30
CA GLY A 91 19.64 -10.79 -6.32
C GLY A 91 18.22 -11.29 -6.03
N LYS A 92 18.00 -12.57 -6.33
CA LYS A 92 16.71 -13.26 -6.22
C LYS A 92 16.08 -13.14 -4.83
N LYS A 93 16.78 -13.54 -3.77
CA LYS A 93 16.24 -13.58 -2.38
C LYS A 93 15.65 -12.24 -1.95
N HIS A 94 16.37 -11.14 -2.18
CA HIS A 94 15.89 -9.79 -1.85
C HIS A 94 14.69 -9.43 -2.73
N THR A 95 14.79 -9.64 -4.04
CA THR A 95 13.77 -9.19 -4.99
C THR A 95 12.42 -9.86 -4.75
N LEU A 96 12.39 -11.17 -4.50
CA LEU A 96 11.14 -11.91 -4.29
C LEU A 96 10.40 -11.57 -2.98
N ARG A 97 11.10 -10.88 -2.06
CA ARG A 97 10.59 -10.44 -0.76
C ARG A 97 9.94 -9.05 -0.81
N TYR A 98 10.42 -8.17 -1.70
CA TYR A 98 10.05 -6.75 -1.74
C TYR A 98 9.56 -6.25 -3.11
N SER A 99 9.65 -7.05 -4.16
CA SER A 99 9.29 -6.63 -5.51
C SER A 99 8.31 -7.59 -6.15
N ALA A 100 7.17 -7.06 -6.58
CA ALA A 100 6.22 -7.78 -7.40
C ALA A 100 6.77 -8.03 -8.80
N VAL A 101 6.47 -9.20 -9.36
CA VAL A 101 6.66 -9.42 -10.80
C VAL A 101 5.70 -8.50 -11.57
N PRO A 102 6.04 -8.07 -12.79
CA PRO A 102 5.15 -7.25 -13.60
C PRO A 102 3.80 -7.95 -13.82
N GLY A 103 2.71 -7.21 -13.65
CA GLY A 103 1.34 -7.76 -13.62
C GLY A 103 0.83 -8.04 -12.21
N THR A 104 1.68 -8.38 -11.23
CA THR A 104 1.24 -8.68 -9.85
C THR A 104 1.47 -7.51 -8.88
N SER A 105 1.77 -6.33 -9.40
CA SER A 105 2.01 -5.12 -8.60
C SER A 105 0.74 -4.31 -8.45
N GLU A 106 0.30 -4.06 -7.23
CA GLU A 106 -0.88 -3.22 -6.98
C GLU A 106 -0.73 -1.81 -7.54
N HIS A 107 0.49 -1.29 -7.68
CA HIS A 107 0.72 0.02 -8.32
C HIS A 107 0.18 0.10 -9.75
N GLN A 108 0.06 -1.02 -10.48
CA GLN A 108 -0.50 -1.01 -11.83
C GLN A 108 -2.01 -0.68 -11.82
N THR A 109 -2.71 -0.85 -10.69
CA THR A 109 -4.11 -0.42 -10.54
C THR A 109 -4.28 1.09 -10.40
N GLY A 110 -3.22 1.81 -10.03
CA GLY A 110 -3.34 3.20 -9.58
C GLY A 110 -4.12 3.37 -8.26
N LEU A 111 -4.36 2.29 -7.51
CA LEU A 111 -5.01 2.30 -6.20
C LEU A 111 -4.01 2.22 -5.05
N ALA A 112 -2.73 1.96 -5.33
CA ALA A 112 -1.66 1.93 -4.35
C ALA A 112 -0.84 3.24 -4.38
N MET A 113 -0.40 3.69 -3.22
CA MET A 113 0.56 4.78 -3.06
C MET A 113 1.60 4.39 -2.01
N ASP A 114 2.88 4.55 -2.35
CA ASP A 114 3.96 4.57 -1.37
C ASP A 114 4.06 5.98 -0.78
N VAL A 115 4.03 6.08 0.56
CA VAL A 115 4.06 7.33 1.30
C VAL A 115 5.25 7.39 2.23
N SER A 116 5.86 8.56 2.38
CA SER A 116 6.94 8.79 3.35
C SER A 116 6.79 10.17 3.98
N SER A 117 7.82 10.61 4.68
CA SER A 117 7.90 11.91 5.34
C SER A 117 9.28 12.55 5.12
N LYS A 118 9.35 13.87 5.30
CA LYS A 118 10.62 14.60 5.24
C LYS A 118 11.58 14.17 6.35
N SER A 119 11.07 13.75 7.52
CA SER A 119 11.88 13.26 8.65
C SER A 119 12.70 12.01 8.29
N LEU A 120 12.23 11.21 7.32
CA LEU A 120 12.94 10.05 6.79
C LEU A 120 13.66 10.31 5.45
N ARG A 121 13.80 11.59 5.05
CA ARG A 121 14.36 11.97 3.75
C ARG A 121 13.64 11.25 2.59
N TYR A 122 12.32 11.10 2.71
CA TYR A 122 11.45 10.48 1.69
C TYR A 122 11.73 8.99 1.43
N LYS A 123 12.53 8.33 2.27
CA LYS A 123 12.86 6.91 2.11
C LYS A 123 11.66 6.02 2.43
N LEU A 124 11.53 4.94 1.68
CA LEU A 124 10.60 3.84 1.94
C LEU A 124 11.34 2.81 2.81
N THR A 125 11.09 2.84 4.12
CA THR A 125 11.78 2.01 5.12
C THR A 125 10.84 1.68 6.27
N THR A 126 11.11 0.55 6.94
CA THR A 126 10.35 0.09 8.11
C THR A 126 10.40 1.10 9.26
N ALA A 127 11.42 1.96 9.32
CA ALA A 127 11.52 3.06 10.28
C ALA A 127 10.31 4.01 10.23
N PHE A 128 9.60 4.10 9.09
CA PHE A 128 8.36 4.87 8.95
C PHE A 128 7.29 4.45 9.96
N SER A 129 7.17 3.16 10.26
CA SER A 129 6.24 2.65 11.28
C SER A 129 6.45 3.25 12.69
N THR A 130 7.66 3.72 12.97
CA THR A 130 8.00 4.30 14.28
C THR A 130 7.97 5.82 14.29
N SER A 131 7.92 6.46 13.11
CA SER A 131 7.84 7.92 12.98
C SER A 131 6.47 8.43 13.42
N PRO A 132 6.35 9.71 13.83
CA PRO A 132 5.05 10.30 14.16
C PRO A 132 4.05 10.22 12.99
N GLU A 133 4.51 10.49 11.76
CA GLU A 133 3.66 10.49 10.57
C GLU A 133 3.21 9.08 10.17
N GLY A 134 4.09 8.07 10.26
CA GLY A 134 3.72 6.70 9.92
C GLY A 134 2.78 6.07 10.96
N LYS A 135 2.91 6.40 12.25
CA LYS A 135 1.93 6.02 13.28
C LYS A 135 0.57 6.63 13.02
N TRP A 136 0.54 7.95 12.77
CA TRP A 136 -0.70 8.63 12.43
C TRP A 136 -1.35 8.04 11.18
N LEU A 137 -0.57 7.75 10.14
CA LEU A 137 -1.07 7.13 8.91
C LEU A 137 -1.69 5.76 9.19
N ALA A 138 -0.98 4.89 9.94
CA ALA A 138 -1.47 3.56 10.28
C ALA A 138 -2.81 3.60 11.04
N ASP A 139 -2.98 4.57 11.94
CA ASP A 139 -4.20 4.71 12.74
C ASP A 139 -5.37 5.33 11.95
N ASN A 140 -5.10 6.18 10.95
CA ASN A 140 -6.12 7.01 10.31
C ASN A 140 -6.44 6.66 8.86
N ALA A 141 -5.56 5.96 8.14
CA ALA A 141 -5.72 5.67 6.71
C ALA A 141 -7.09 5.06 6.35
N HIS A 142 -7.61 4.19 7.22
CA HIS A 142 -8.85 3.45 7.00
C HIS A 142 -10.09 4.37 6.91
N HIS A 143 -10.11 5.49 7.64
CA HIS A 143 -11.18 6.49 7.56
C HIS A 143 -11.32 7.11 6.16
N TYR A 144 -10.25 7.04 5.37
CA TYR A 144 -10.17 7.57 4.02
C TYR A 144 -10.20 6.48 2.95
N GLY A 145 -10.40 5.22 3.33
CA GLY A 145 -10.49 4.10 2.40
C GLY A 145 -9.15 3.46 2.03
N TYR A 146 -8.09 3.77 2.78
CA TYR A 146 -6.75 3.19 2.62
C TYR A 146 -6.44 2.18 3.72
N ILE A 147 -5.73 1.11 3.37
CA ILE A 147 -5.16 0.15 4.33
C ILE A 147 -3.64 0.15 4.23
N ILE A 148 -2.96 -0.24 5.31
CA ILE A 148 -1.56 -0.69 5.22
C ILE A 148 -1.59 -2.08 4.60
N ARG A 149 -1.15 -2.20 3.34
CA ARG A 149 -1.39 -3.42 2.54
C ARG A 149 -0.60 -4.63 3.01
N TYR A 150 0.62 -4.39 3.48
CA TYR A 150 1.57 -5.40 3.94
C TYR A 150 1.92 -5.14 5.40
N PRO A 151 1.05 -5.55 6.35
CA PRO A 151 1.26 -5.36 7.77
C PRO A 151 2.37 -6.25 8.35
N LYS A 152 2.80 -5.92 9.57
CA LYS A 152 3.81 -6.68 10.29
C LYS A 152 3.27 -8.08 10.60
N ASP A 153 4.15 -9.08 10.62
CA ASP A 153 3.86 -10.46 11.03
C ASP A 153 2.83 -11.20 10.13
N LYS A 154 2.51 -10.66 8.94
CA LYS A 154 1.56 -11.24 7.97
C LYS A 154 2.23 -11.61 6.62
N ALA A 155 3.56 -11.69 6.60
CA ALA A 155 4.33 -11.98 5.39
C ALA A 155 4.05 -13.38 4.81
N ASP A 156 3.74 -14.36 5.66
CA ASP A 156 3.36 -15.71 5.23
C ASP A 156 1.99 -15.75 4.56
N ILE A 157 1.16 -14.73 4.78
CA ILE A 157 -0.17 -14.59 4.19
C ILE A 157 -0.09 -13.77 2.89
N THR A 158 0.49 -12.57 2.95
CA THR A 158 0.54 -11.65 1.79
C THR A 158 1.62 -12.03 0.77
N GLY A 159 2.63 -12.79 1.20
CA GLY A 159 3.81 -13.11 0.41
C GLY A 159 4.84 -11.98 0.32
N TYR A 160 4.65 -10.87 1.04
CA TYR A 160 5.54 -9.70 1.06
C TYR A 160 5.98 -9.36 2.49
N ALA A 161 7.19 -8.80 2.62
CA ALA A 161 7.66 -8.28 3.90
C ALA A 161 6.81 -7.08 4.38
N TYR A 162 7.01 -6.69 5.64
CA TYR A 162 6.35 -5.53 6.22
C TYR A 162 6.71 -4.24 5.47
N GLU A 163 5.69 -3.52 4.98
CA GLU A 163 5.85 -2.24 4.27
C GLU A 163 4.90 -1.18 4.84
N PRO A 164 5.29 -0.48 5.94
CA PRO A 164 4.44 0.55 6.57
C PRO A 164 4.12 1.76 5.67
N TRP A 165 4.86 1.93 4.59
CA TRP A 165 4.69 3.02 3.64
C TRP A 165 3.66 2.72 2.55
N HIS A 166 3.37 1.43 2.30
CA HIS A 166 2.56 1.01 1.16
C HIS A 166 1.08 0.99 1.53
N ILE A 167 0.34 1.99 1.06
CA ILE A 167 -1.11 2.09 1.28
C ILE A 167 -1.90 1.69 0.04
N ARG A 168 -2.97 0.93 0.24
CA ARG A 168 -3.87 0.45 -0.82
C ARG A 168 -5.28 0.99 -0.61
N TYR A 169 -5.83 1.68 -1.60
CA TYR A 169 -7.22 2.13 -1.62
C TYR A 169 -8.15 0.96 -1.94
N VAL A 170 -9.18 0.78 -1.09
CA VAL A 170 -10.21 -0.26 -1.22
C VAL A 170 -11.62 0.27 -0.95
N GLY A 171 -11.76 1.59 -0.78
CA GLY A 171 -12.99 2.22 -0.32
C GLY A 171 -13.13 2.22 1.21
N LYS A 172 -13.89 3.18 1.75
CA LYS A 172 -13.98 3.44 3.20
C LYS A 172 -14.53 2.28 4.01
N ASP A 173 -15.61 1.66 3.53
CA ASP A 173 -16.30 0.59 4.27
C ASP A 173 -15.40 -0.63 4.42
N LEU A 174 -14.78 -1.09 3.33
CA LEU A 174 -13.86 -2.22 3.35
C LEU A 174 -12.59 -1.90 4.14
N ALA A 175 -11.97 -0.72 3.95
CA ALA A 175 -10.77 -0.35 4.69
C ALA A 175 -11.03 -0.31 6.20
N THR A 176 -12.17 0.24 6.62
CA THR A 176 -12.58 0.28 8.03
C THR A 176 -12.82 -1.12 8.59
N TYR A 177 -13.50 -1.98 7.84
CA TYR A 177 -13.71 -3.36 8.24
C TYR A 177 -12.38 -4.11 8.44
N LEU A 178 -11.44 -4.00 7.48
CA LEU A 178 -10.13 -4.65 7.55
C LEU A 178 -9.33 -4.15 8.76
N TYR A 179 -9.30 -2.84 8.99
CA TYR A 179 -8.60 -2.23 10.11
C TYR A 179 -9.15 -2.70 11.47
N GLN A 180 -10.47 -2.70 11.64
CA GLN A 180 -11.11 -3.08 12.91
C GLN A 180 -10.96 -4.57 13.25
N ASN A 181 -10.73 -5.42 12.25
CA ASN A 181 -10.62 -6.87 12.41
C ASN A 181 -9.18 -7.40 12.25
N ASP A 182 -8.19 -6.52 12.06
CA ASP A 182 -6.78 -6.89 11.83
C ASP A 182 -6.59 -7.90 10.68
N LEU A 183 -7.27 -7.62 9.57
CA LEU A 183 -7.29 -8.49 8.38
C LEU A 183 -6.49 -7.91 7.22
N THR A 184 -5.81 -8.79 6.48
CA THR A 184 -5.31 -8.51 5.14
C THR A 184 -6.42 -8.70 4.09
N LEU A 185 -6.15 -8.26 2.85
CA LEU A 185 -7.07 -8.56 1.73
C LEU A 185 -7.15 -10.05 1.43
N GLU A 186 -6.04 -10.78 1.59
CA GLU A 186 -5.99 -12.24 1.47
C GLU A 186 -6.96 -12.90 2.46
N GLU A 187 -6.90 -12.50 3.74
CA GLU A 187 -7.77 -13.04 4.79
C GLU A 187 -9.24 -12.69 4.51
N TYR A 188 -9.53 -11.45 4.12
CA TYR A 188 -10.89 -11.04 3.77
C TYR A 188 -11.50 -11.84 2.61
N TYR A 189 -10.70 -12.10 1.58
CA TYR A 189 -11.15 -12.90 0.44
C TYR A 189 -11.07 -14.42 0.67
N ASN A 190 -10.62 -14.86 1.85
CA ASN A 190 -10.30 -16.26 2.13
C ASN A 190 -9.40 -16.88 1.06
N TYR A 191 -8.38 -16.13 0.64
CA TYR A 191 -7.44 -16.58 -0.37
C TYR A 191 -6.63 -17.77 0.16
N ILE A 192 -6.58 -18.82 -0.64
CA ILE A 192 -5.70 -19.97 -0.48
C ILE A 192 -4.98 -20.12 -1.83
N PRO A 193 -3.64 -20.18 -1.86
CA PRO A 193 -2.92 -20.44 -3.11
C PRO A 193 -3.41 -21.70 -3.79
N SER A 194 -3.59 -21.67 -5.11
CA SER A 194 -4.01 -22.87 -5.86
C SER A 194 -2.96 -23.98 -5.71
N GLU A 195 -3.40 -25.24 -5.61
CA GLU A 195 -2.49 -26.39 -5.42
C GLU A 195 -1.43 -26.51 -6.53
N GLU A 196 -1.77 -26.08 -7.74
CA GLU A 196 -0.89 -26.11 -8.91
C GLU A 196 -0.03 -24.85 -9.06
N PHE A 197 -0.25 -23.81 -8.25
CA PHE A 197 0.45 -22.54 -8.39
C PHE A 197 1.87 -22.62 -7.83
N ASN A 198 2.85 -22.57 -8.73
CA ASN A 198 4.27 -22.45 -8.40
C ASN A 198 4.82 -21.12 -8.91
N PHE A 199 4.96 -20.14 -8.02
CA PHE A 199 5.43 -18.80 -8.34
C PHE A 199 6.81 -18.77 -9.02
N GLU A 200 7.75 -19.63 -8.59
CA GLU A 200 9.10 -19.61 -9.19
C GLU A 200 9.14 -20.23 -10.59
N GLU A 201 8.23 -21.16 -10.87
CA GLU A 201 8.09 -21.80 -12.18
C GLU A 201 7.35 -20.90 -13.16
N GLU A 202 6.21 -20.33 -12.75
CA GLU A 202 5.41 -19.41 -13.57
C GLU A 202 6.22 -18.20 -14.05
N TYR A 203 7.07 -17.64 -13.17
CA TYR A 203 7.87 -16.45 -13.47
C TYR A 203 9.36 -16.75 -13.67
N SER A 204 9.72 -17.99 -14.04
CA SER A 204 11.11 -18.45 -14.11
C SER A 204 12.01 -17.57 -14.98
N ASP A 205 11.50 -17.07 -16.11
CA ASP A 205 12.24 -16.25 -17.07
C ASP A 205 12.66 -14.90 -16.46
N LEU A 206 11.81 -14.33 -15.60
CA LEU A 206 12.08 -13.07 -14.92
C LEU A 206 12.97 -13.28 -13.69
N ILE A 207 12.67 -14.33 -12.92
CA ILE A 207 13.35 -14.63 -11.65
C ILE A 207 14.80 -15.03 -11.87
N ASN A 208 15.07 -15.80 -12.93
CA ASN A 208 16.40 -16.28 -13.27
C ASN A 208 17.06 -15.45 -14.37
N TYR A 209 16.59 -14.21 -14.59
CA TYR A 209 17.15 -13.34 -15.61
C TYR A 209 18.64 -13.08 -15.37
N THR A 210 19.43 -13.34 -16.41
CA THR A 210 20.84 -12.95 -16.46
C THR A 210 21.05 -11.99 -17.62
N PRO A 211 21.66 -10.81 -17.42
CA PRO A 211 21.93 -9.89 -18.51
C PRO A 211 22.84 -10.58 -19.52
N THR A 212 22.48 -10.54 -20.80
CA THR A 212 23.41 -10.91 -21.86
C THR A 212 24.64 -10.01 -21.77
N PRO A 213 25.87 -10.55 -21.88
CA PRO A 213 27.06 -9.72 -21.87
C PRO A 213 26.97 -8.72 -23.03
N THR A 214 26.86 -7.43 -22.71
CA THR A 214 26.98 -6.38 -23.71
C THR A 214 28.40 -6.49 -24.28
N PRO A 215 28.59 -6.64 -25.61
CA PRO A 215 29.92 -6.62 -26.17
C PRO A 215 30.57 -5.30 -25.78
N THR A 216 31.69 -5.36 -25.06
CA THR A 216 32.51 -4.18 -24.78
C THR A 216 32.78 -3.50 -26.11
N PRO A 217 32.51 -2.19 -26.27
CA PRO A 217 32.87 -1.50 -27.49
C PRO A 217 34.36 -1.76 -27.74
N THR A 218 34.70 -2.34 -28.89
CA THR A 218 36.09 -2.48 -29.31
C THR A 218 36.73 -1.10 -29.19
N PRO A 219 37.83 -0.94 -28.43
CA PRO A 219 38.49 0.36 -28.36
C PRO A 219 38.80 0.80 -29.78
N THR A 220 38.23 1.94 -30.18
CA THR A 220 38.60 2.59 -31.44
C THR A 220 40.11 2.78 -31.41
N PRO A 221 40.88 2.29 -32.40
CA PRO A 221 42.30 2.56 -32.45
C PRO A 221 42.50 4.07 -32.35
N LEU A 222 43.29 4.52 -31.36
CA LEU A 222 43.76 5.90 -31.36
C LEU A 222 44.44 6.14 -32.71
N PRO A 223 44.19 7.26 -33.40
CA PRO A 223 44.98 7.61 -34.57
C PRO A 223 46.46 7.67 -34.16
N GLU A 224 47.26 6.75 -34.69
CA GLU A 224 48.71 6.92 -34.78
C GLU A 224 48.94 8.11 -35.71
N ASP A 225 49.80 9.03 -35.31
CA ASP A 225 50.22 10.26 -36.00
C ASP A 225 49.46 11.55 -35.63
N LEU A 226 49.80 12.11 -34.46
CA LEU A 226 49.88 13.56 -34.24
C LEU A 226 51.09 13.88 -33.35
N ASP A 227 52.29 13.74 -33.91
CA ASP A 227 53.49 14.41 -33.41
C ASP A 227 53.73 15.69 -34.24
N GLU A 228 54.15 16.74 -33.54
CA GLU A 228 54.66 18.05 -34.00
C GLU A 228 53.67 19.16 -34.41
N ALA A 229 53.34 20.00 -33.43
CA ALA A 229 53.53 21.45 -33.54
C ALA A 229 53.48 22.09 -32.15
N GLU A 230 54.66 22.39 -31.57
CA GLU A 230 54.79 23.47 -30.60
C GLU A 230 54.68 24.80 -31.36
N GLU A 231 53.72 25.65 -31.01
CA GLU A 231 53.88 27.09 -31.20
C GLU A 231 53.08 27.85 -30.13
N ASP A 232 53.77 28.82 -29.54
CA ASP A 232 53.36 29.73 -28.48
C ASP A 232 51.95 30.32 -28.65
N LEU A 233 51.27 30.59 -27.52
CA LEU A 233 50.62 31.88 -27.26
C LEU A 233 50.15 31.97 -25.79
N GLU A 234 50.62 33.04 -25.14
CA GLU A 234 50.26 33.49 -23.80
C GLU A 234 48.78 33.86 -23.67
N GLY A 235 48.22 33.74 -22.45
CA GLY A 235 47.27 34.74 -21.95
C GLY A 235 45.91 34.25 -21.42
N GLU A 236 45.69 34.63 -20.16
CA GLU A 236 44.42 34.94 -19.47
C GLU A 236 43.66 33.86 -18.66
N GLU A 237 43.29 34.33 -17.47
CA GLU A 237 42.71 33.65 -16.31
C GLU A 237 41.19 33.40 -16.40
N THR A 238 40.71 32.68 -15.38
CA THR A 238 39.32 32.61 -14.84
C THR A 238 38.37 31.67 -15.59
N SER A 239 37.48 30.89 -14.98
CA SER A 239 37.06 30.64 -13.59
C SER A 239 36.16 29.40 -13.59
N GLU A 240 36.20 28.62 -12.50
CA GLU A 240 35.13 27.81 -11.88
C GLU A 240 34.04 27.15 -12.76
N GLU A 241 34.06 25.81 -12.80
CA GLU A 241 32.84 24.98 -12.93
C GLU A 241 32.87 23.86 -11.89
N GLU A 242 32.02 23.99 -10.87
CA GLU A 242 31.52 22.87 -10.06
C GLU A 242 30.22 22.39 -10.71
N LEU A 243 30.24 21.20 -11.29
CA LEU A 243 29.02 20.45 -11.66
C LEU A 243 29.00 19.16 -10.87
N SER A 244 28.15 19.16 -9.85
CA SER A 244 27.77 18.00 -9.05
C SER A 244 26.96 17.02 -9.91
N GLU A 245 27.49 15.81 -10.11
CA GLU A 245 26.69 14.68 -10.58
C GLU A 245 25.97 14.03 -9.39
N ASN A 246 24.67 13.83 -9.57
CA ASN A 246 23.76 13.20 -8.61
C ASN A 246 23.99 11.69 -8.62
N ASP A 247 24.51 11.16 -7.50
CA ASP A 247 24.62 9.74 -7.22
C ASP A 247 23.35 9.25 -6.50
N ASP A 248 22.37 8.77 -7.25
CA ASP A 248 21.19 8.06 -6.74
C ASP A 248 21.49 6.56 -6.63
N THR A 249 22.25 6.18 -5.60
CA THR A 249 22.25 4.81 -5.07
C THR A 249 22.42 4.81 -3.56
N ASN A 250 21.32 4.76 -2.78
CA ASN A 250 21.46 4.37 -1.37
C ASN A 250 20.18 3.93 -0.66
N ILE A 251 19.95 2.62 -0.56
CA ILE A 251 19.31 2.02 0.61
C ILE A 251 20.16 0.82 1.04
N SER A 252 20.64 0.92 2.28
CA SER A 252 21.55 0.03 2.97
C SER A 252 20.91 -1.29 3.37
N GLU A 253 21.77 -2.31 3.39
CA GLU A 253 21.59 -3.63 3.96
C GLU A 253 21.37 -3.51 5.48
N ASP A 254 20.27 -4.09 5.99
CA ASP A 254 20.15 -4.36 7.42
C ASP A 254 20.76 -5.73 7.71
N GLU A 255 21.77 -5.72 8.57
CA GLU A 255 22.47 -6.89 9.11
C GLU A 255 21.51 -7.79 9.91
N GLU A 256 21.56 -9.10 9.66
CA GLU A 256 20.99 -10.12 10.56
C GLU A 256 21.89 -10.27 11.80
N PRO A 257 21.33 -10.38 13.02
CA PRO A 257 22.15 -10.72 14.18
C PRO A 257 22.48 -12.21 14.17
N ASN A 258 23.79 -12.52 14.25
CA ASN A 258 24.30 -13.85 14.55
C ASN A 258 23.82 -14.31 15.94
N GLU A 259 23.16 -15.47 15.98
CA GLU A 259 22.99 -16.25 17.20
C GLU A 259 24.31 -16.95 17.55
N ASP A 260 25.03 -16.39 18.53
CA ASP A 260 26.10 -17.10 19.20
C ASP A 260 25.54 -18.03 20.29
N ASN A 261 25.91 -19.31 20.15
CA ASN A 261 25.74 -20.40 21.09
C ASN A 261 25.94 -19.99 22.56
N ILE A 262 24.91 -20.20 23.38
CA ILE A 262 25.07 -20.38 24.83
C ILE A 262 24.78 -21.84 25.17
N SER A 263 25.82 -22.47 25.71
CA SER A 263 25.91 -23.83 26.19
C SER A 263 24.79 -24.21 27.15
N ASN A 264 24.26 -25.41 26.93
CA ASN A 264 23.41 -26.15 27.85
C ASN A 264 24.30 -26.96 28.80
N ASP A 265 24.17 -26.74 30.11
CA ASP A 265 24.52 -27.58 31.26
C ASP A 265 23.91 -26.84 32.47
N GLY A 266 23.13 -27.38 33.40
CA GLY A 266 22.67 -28.71 33.73
C GLY A 266 22.05 -28.60 35.14
N GLU A 267 20.84 -29.13 35.27
CA GLU A 267 20.20 -29.74 36.45
C GLU A 267 20.20 -29.14 37.87
N SER A 268 19.01 -29.30 38.48
CA SER A 268 18.71 -29.57 39.91
C SER A 268 18.77 -28.37 40.88
N ASN A 269 17.95 -28.23 41.92
CA ASN A 269 16.85 -29.01 42.51
C ASN A 269 16.23 -28.12 43.62
N ASP A 270 15.05 -28.51 44.11
CA ASP A 270 14.57 -28.29 45.50
C ASP A 270 14.21 -26.85 45.92
N ASP A 271 13.22 -26.53 46.77
CA ASP A 271 12.10 -27.23 47.41
C ASP A 271 11.33 -26.15 48.23
N ILE A 272 10.06 -26.42 48.54
CA ILE A 272 9.40 -26.13 49.83
C ILE A 272 8.92 -24.71 50.25
N THR A 273 7.58 -24.68 50.46
CA THR A 273 6.75 -24.08 51.55
C THR A 273 6.18 -22.66 51.50
N ASP A 274 4.86 -22.61 51.30
CA ASP A 274 3.80 -22.22 52.27
C ASP A 274 4.14 -21.28 53.44
N HIS A 275 3.38 -20.18 53.51
CA HIS A 275 2.85 -19.71 54.79
C HIS A 275 1.50 -18.97 54.64
N GLU A 276 0.44 -19.62 55.14
CA GLU A 276 -0.81 -18.98 55.56
C GLU A 276 -0.64 -18.21 56.88
N SER A 277 -1.49 -17.20 57.11
CA SER A 277 -2.40 -17.07 58.28
C SER A 277 -2.72 -15.60 58.62
N SER A 278 -3.99 -15.20 58.48
CA SER A 278 -4.94 -14.80 59.56
C SER A 278 -4.81 -13.33 60.05
N ASP A 279 -5.81 -12.57 60.51
CA ASP A 279 -7.16 -12.84 61.03
C ASP A 279 -7.92 -11.48 61.25
N GLY A 280 -9.25 -11.54 61.41
CA GLY A 280 -10.13 -10.60 62.15
C GLY A 280 -10.72 -9.40 61.37
N GLY A 281 -12.03 -9.24 61.11
CA GLY A 281 -13.20 -9.13 62.02
C GLY A 281 -13.61 -7.64 62.09
N THR A 282 -14.85 -7.13 61.95
CA THR A 282 -16.20 -7.60 62.31
C THR A 282 -17.29 -6.70 61.65
N ILE A 283 -18.52 -7.22 61.69
CA ILE A 283 -19.84 -6.76 61.23
C ILE A 283 -20.41 -5.56 62.02
N ASP A 284 -21.27 -4.74 61.40
CA ASP A 284 -22.47 -4.20 62.07
C ASP A 284 -23.57 -3.81 61.05
N ASP A 285 -24.78 -4.32 61.33
CA ASP A 285 -26.04 -4.15 60.62
C ASP A 285 -26.76 -2.84 61.01
N ASN A 286 -27.60 -2.29 60.11
CA ASN A 286 -28.90 -1.76 60.54
C ASN A 286 -29.92 -1.61 59.39
N ASP A 287 -31.04 -2.30 59.59
CA ASP A 287 -32.32 -2.23 58.88
C ASP A 287 -33.30 -1.42 59.75
N ASN A 288 -34.14 -0.54 59.16
CA ASN A 288 -35.59 -0.58 59.43
C ASN A 288 -36.43 0.31 58.49
N THR A 289 -37.52 -0.32 58.06
CA THR A 289 -38.73 0.04 57.32
C THR A 289 -39.63 1.18 57.88
N LYS A 290 -40.50 1.76 57.02
CA LYS A 290 -41.99 1.73 57.18
C LYS A 290 -42.79 2.25 55.96
N THR A 291 -43.98 1.69 55.82
CA THR A 291 -45.05 1.60 54.78
C THR A 291 -46.07 2.75 54.68
N THR A 292 -46.85 2.82 53.56
CA THR A 292 -48.36 2.73 53.40
C THR A 292 -48.79 3.09 51.94
N GLU A 293 -49.49 2.21 51.19
CA GLU A 293 -50.94 2.22 50.75
C GLU A 293 -51.29 3.31 49.68
N ASP A 294 -52.07 3.18 48.59
CA ASP A 294 -53.12 2.23 48.15
C ASP A 294 -53.56 2.46 46.65
N GLU A 295 -54.27 1.47 46.10
CA GLU A 295 -55.29 1.36 44.99
C GLU A 295 -55.14 1.73 43.49
N SER A 296 -55.64 0.77 42.67
CA SER A 296 -56.39 0.85 41.38
C SER A 296 -55.65 1.27 40.09
N GLU A 297 -55.86 0.76 38.88
CA GLU A 297 -56.91 -0.07 38.25
C GLU A 297 -56.38 -0.67 36.92
N THR A 298 -57.15 -1.63 36.37
CA THR A 298 -57.06 -2.45 35.14
C THR A 298 -57.01 -1.65 33.82
N GLU A 299 -56.66 -2.10 32.60
CA GLU A 299 -57.04 -3.22 31.70
C GLU A 299 -56.00 -3.28 30.54
N GLU A 300 -55.52 -4.45 30.09
CA GLU A 300 -55.99 -5.27 28.95
C GLU A 300 -55.94 -4.66 27.52
N ASN A 301 -55.08 -5.26 26.69
CA ASN A 301 -55.34 -5.80 25.35
C ASN A 301 -55.44 -4.94 24.05
N LEU A 302 -54.50 -5.26 23.14
CA LEU A 302 -54.63 -5.57 21.69
C LEU A 302 -53.93 -4.68 20.63
N PRO A 303 -53.42 -5.30 19.53
CA PRO A 303 -52.60 -4.70 18.48
C PRO A 303 -53.44 -4.26 17.27
N ILE A 304 -52.85 -3.49 16.34
CA ILE A 304 -53.47 -3.15 15.05
C ILE A 304 -52.54 -3.50 13.89
N ASP A 305 -53.19 -4.08 12.89
CA ASP A 305 -52.75 -4.82 11.72
C ASP A 305 -52.21 -3.99 10.54
N ASP A 306 -51.38 -4.69 9.76
CA ASP A 306 -51.41 -4.87 8.30
C ASP A 306 -52.47 -4.11 7.47
N ILE A 307 -52.02 -3.35 6.46
CA ILE A 307 -52.79 -3.05 5.24
C ILE A 307 -51.88 -3.29 4.04
N GLY A 308 -52.31 -4.25 3.21
CA GLY A 308 -51.62 -4.70 2.01
C GLY A 308 -51.89 -3.91 0.72
N ALA A 309 -51.37 -4.52 -0.34
CA ALA A 309 -51.24 -4.12 -1.73
C ALA A 309 -52.53 -3.72 -2.49
N ASN A 310 -52.38 -2.87 -3.53
CA ASN A 310 -52.62 -3.27 -4.94
C ASN A 310 -52.50 -2.12 -5.98
N ASN A 311 -51.68 -2.38 -7.01
CA ASN A 311 -51.91 -2.29 -8.47
C ASN A 311 -52.30 -0.99 -9.24
N PHE A 312 -51.44 -0.70 -10.24
CA PHE A 312 -51.71 -0.49 -11.69
C PHE A 312 -52.87 0.41 -12.16
N LYS A 313 -52.53 1.48 -12.90
CA LYS A 313 -52.75 1.69 -14.37
C LYS A 313 -52.47 3.15 -14.77
N GLU A 314 -51.61 3.36 -15.77
CA GLU A 314 -51.94 3.81 -17.15
C GLU A 314 -52.67 5.16 -17.21
N ASP A 315 -52.02 6.18 -17.79
CA ASP A 315 -52.57 6.96 -18.90
C ASP A 315 -51.43 7.65 -19.68
N ASN A 316 -51.49 7.48 -21.01
CA ASN A 316 -50.62 8.00 -22.07
C ASN A 316 -51.18 9.34 -22.63
N GLU A 317 -50.38 9.89 -23.57
CA GLU A 317 -50.73 10.89 -24.61
C GLU A 317 -50.74 12.35 -24.14
N ASP A 318 -50.16 13.33 -24.83
CA ASP A 318 -49.46 13.45 -26.12
C ASP A 318 -48.77 14.84 -26.07
N ASP A 319 -47.66 15.06 -26.79
CA ASP A 319 -47.65 15.91 -28.00
C ASP A 319 -46.23 16.34 -28.45
N MET A 320 -45.85 15.79 -29.61
CA MET A 320 -45.22 16.41 -30.78
C MET A 320 -43.77 16.95 -30.86
N ASN A 321 -43.11 16.42 -31.93
CA ASN A 321 -42.22 17.07 -32.92
C ASN A 321 -40.76 17.37 -32.53
N ASN A 322 -39.71 17.03 -33.29
CA ASN A 322 -39.54 16.66 -34.71
C ASN A 322 -38.07 16.18 -34.92
N PRO A 323 -37.76 15.20 -35.80
CA PRO A 323 -36.39 14.71 -36.05
C PRO A 323 -35.72 15.32 -37.30
N GLY A 324 -34.40 15.18 -37.39
CA GLY A 324 -33.56 15.46 -38.57
C GLY A 324 -32.47 16.48 -38.28
N VAL A 325 -31.22 16.39 -38.76
CA VAL A 325 -30.71 15.76 -39.98
C VAL A 325 -29.17 15.66 -39.84
N THR A 326 -28.57 14.52 -40.17
CA THR A 326 -27.19 14.43 -40.69
C THR A 326 -27.22 14.54 -42.21
N PRO A 327 -26.25 15.20 -42.86
CA PRO A 327 -25.43 14.43 -43.81
C PRO A 327 -23.97 14.94 -44.00
N THR A 328 -23.07 14.00 -44.22
CA THR A 328 -21.88 14.11 -45.10
C THR A 328 -22.02 12.98 -46.15
N PRO A 329 -21.42 13.02 -47.37
CA PRO A 329 -20.05 13.53 -47.66
C PRO A 329 -19.81 14.17 -49.07
N THR A 330 -18.51 14.41 -49.34
CA THR A 330 -17.76 14.57 -50.63
C THR A 330 -17.72 15.94 -51.33
N PRO A 331 -16.63 16.26 -52.09
CA PRO A 331 -15.47 15.43 -52.48
C PRO A 331 -14.23 15.56 -51.59
#